data_AF-A0A178B806-F1
#
_entry.id   AF-A0A178B806-F1
#
_cell.length_a   1.000
_cell.length_b   1.000
_cell.length_c   1.000
_cell.angle_alpha   90.00
_cell.angle_beta   90.00
_cell.angle_gamma   90.00
#
_symmetry.space_group_name_H-M   'P 1'
#
loop_
_entity.id
_entity.type
_entity.pdbx_description
1 polymer ?
#
loop_
_entity_poly.entity_id
_entity_poly.type
_entity_poly.pdbx_seq_one_letter_code
_entity_poly.pdbx_strand_id
1 'polypeptide(L)'
;MNSFRIARAAVRARPAAIARPIQRRGYAEVASDKIKLSLALPHQSVYKSQDVVQVNLAAETGDMGVLAGHVPSIEQLKPGLVEIIEEQGGSKQFFLSGGFATVQPGSVLSINAVEGYPLEDFSAEAVRNQIAEAQKIASGSGSEADIAEAKIELEVLESLQAALK
;
A
#
# COMPACT_ATOMS: atom_id res chain seq x y z
N MET A 1 -48.47 34.40 -79.34
CA MET A 1 -47.19 33.75 -79.01
C MET A 1 -46.31 34.78 -78.32
N ASN A 2 -46.11 34.69 -77.01
CA ASN A 2 -44.91 35.25 -76.37
C ASN A 2 -44.68 34.55 -75.03
N SER A 3 -43.45 34.07 -74.90
CA SER A 3 -42.99 33.03 -73.99
C SER A 3 -42.60 33.57 -72.62
N PHE A 4 -43.03 32.88 -71.57
CA PHE A 4 -42.56 33.00 -70.19
C PHE A 4 -41.06 32.75 -70.07
N ARG A 5 -40.34 33.58 -69.29
CA ARG A 5 -39.11 33.18 -68.61
C ARG A 5 -39.04 33.84 -67.22
N ILE A 6 -39.29 33.04 -66.19
CA ILE A 6 -39.08 33.40 -64.78
C ILE A 6 -37.64 32.97 -64.43
N ALA A 7 -36.78 33.94 -64.09
CA ALA A 7 -35.44 33.66 -63.61
C ALA A 7 -35.48 33.35 -62.11
N ARG A 8 -35.10 32.11 -61.72
CA ARG A 8 -34.91 31.73 -60.31
C ARG A 8 -33.50 32.12 -59.87
N ALA A 9 -33.38 32.99 -58.87
CA ALA A 9 -32.11 33.27 -58.20
C ALA A 9 -31.75 32.11 -57.25
N ALA A 10 -30.60 31.47 -57.49
CA ALA A 10 -30.08 30.43 -56.61
C ALA A 10 -29.20 31.06 -55.52
N VAL A 11 -29.68 31.07 -54.26
CA VAL A 11 -28.86 31.44 -53.11
C VAL A 11 -27.96 30.26 -52.76
N ARG A 12 -26.65 30.41 -52.97
CA ARG A 12 -25.64 29.41 -52.57
C ARG A 12 -25.42 29.54 -51.06
N ALA A 13 -25.99 28.62 -50.28
CA ALA A 13 -25.68 28.50 -48.86
C ALA A 13 -24.18 28.13 -48.71
N ARG A 14 -23.40 29.00 -48.06
CA ARG A 14 -22.01 28.70 -47.69
C ARG A 14 -22.05 27.76 -46.48
N PRO A 15 -21.28 26.66 -46.45
CA PRO A 15 -21.26 25.80 -45.28
C PRO A 15 -20.64 26.59 -44.13
N ALA A 16 -21.31 26.61 -42.97
CA ALA A 16 -20.73 27.14 -41.75
C ALA A 16 -19.46 26.33 -41.45
N ALA A 17 -18.32 27.01 -41.36
CA ALA A 17 -17.08 26.37 -40.96
C ALA A 17 -17.26 25.83 -39.53
N ILE A 18 -17.32 24.50 -39.41
CA ILE A 18 -17.30 23.82 -38.11
C ILE A 18 -15.93 24.11 -37.51
N ALA A 19 -15.88 25.02 -36.55
CA ALA A 19 -14.67 25.31 -35.79
C ALA A 19 -14.24 24.01 -35.11
N ARG A 20 -13.16 23.40 -35.61
CA ARG A 20 -12.54 22.27 -34.93
C ARG A 20 -12.06 22.78 -33.57
N PRO A 21 -12.45 22.16 -32.44
CA PRO A 21 -11.90 22.56 -31.16
C PRO A 21 -10.38 22.39 -31.23
N ILE A 22 -9.65 23.46 -30.89
CA ILE A 22 -8.20 23.43 -30.77
C ILE A 22 -7.89 22.42 -29.66
N GLN A 23 -7.44 21.22 -30.04
CA GLN A 23 -6.93 20.25 -29.09
C GLN A 23 -5.62 20.81 -28.52
N ARG A 24 -5.72 21.53 -27.42
CA ARG A 24 -4.57 21.97 -26.64
C ARG A 24 -3.95 20.72 -26.04
N ARG A 25 -2.72 20.39 -26.44
CA ARG A 25 -1.93 19.36 -25.76
C ARG A 25 -1.70 19.85 -24.33
N GLY A 26 -2.48 19.35 -23.38
CA GLY A 26 -2.14 19.46 -21.97
C GLY A 26 -0.85 18.68 -21.72
N TYR A 27 -0.03 19.16 -20.78
CA TYR A 27 0.93 18.28 -20.13
C TYR A 27 0.13 17.17 -19.43
N ALA A 28 0.62 15.92 -19.49
CA ALA A 28 0.00 14.84 -18.73
C ALA A 28 -0.11 15.28 -17.27
N GLU A 29 -1.27 15.04 -16.65
CA GLU A 29 -1.41 15.24 -15.22
C GLU A 29 -0.31 14.44 -14.54
N VAL A 30 0.55 15.12 -13.78
CA VAL A 30 1.63 14.49 -13.03
C VAL A 30 0.97 13.41 -12.19
N ALA A 31 1.27 12.14 -12.49
CA ALA A 31 0.77 11.03 -11.69
C ALA A 31 1.09 11.38 -10.24
N SER A 32 0.06 11.45 -9.41
CA SER A 32 0.24 11.83 -8.01
C SER A 32 1.32 10.94 -7.40
N ASP A 33 2.40 11.54 -6.88
CA ASP A 33 3.51 10.88 -6.17
C ASP A 33 3.06 10.28 -4.82
N LYS A 34 1.78 9.92 -4.71
CA LYS A 34 1.07 9.53 -3.50
C LYS A 34 0.46 8.16 -3.68
N ILE A 35 0.47 7.40 -2.60
CA ILE A 35 -0.21 6.11 -2.46
C ILE A 35 -1.35 6.28 -1.48
N LYS A 36 -2.49 5.68 -1.79
CA LYS A 36 -3.60 5.54 -0.84
C LYS A 36 -3.35 4.30 0.01
N LEU A 37 -2.92 4.50 1.24
CA LEU A 37 -2.68 3.44 2.20
C LEU A 37 -3.95 3.13 3.00
N SER A 38 -4.28 1.85 3.07
CA SER A 38 -5.20 1.28 4.05
C SER A 38 -4.45 0.25 4.88
N LEU A 39 -4.41 0.43 6.20
CA LEU A 39 -3.86 -0.54 7.15
C LEU A 39 -5.00 -1.00 8.04
N ALA A 40 -5.32 -2.28 7.96
CA ALA A 40 -6.43 -2.89 8.66
C ALA A 40 -5.97 -4.08 9.51
N LEU A 41 -6.46 -4.10 10.74
CA LEU A 41 -6.47 -5.21 11.67
C LEU A 41 -7.92 -5.71 11.80
N PRO A 42 -8.17 -6.96 12.20
CA PRO A 42 -9.52 -7.48 12.38
C PRO A 42 -10.36 -6.66 13.37
N HIS A 43 -9.72 -6.09 14.39
CA HIS A 43 -10.37 -5.33 15.46
C HIS A 43 -10.35 -3.81 15.23
N GLN A 44 -9.46 -3.29 14.37
CA GLN A 44 -9.29 -1.85 14.14
C GLN A 44 -8.71 -1.56 12.75
N SER A 45 -9.16 -0.48 12.11
CA SER A 45 -8.46 0.09 10.95
C SER A 45 -7.61 1.28 11.38
N VAL A 46 -6.29 1.11 11.29
CA VAL A 46 -5.29 2.11 11.68
C VAL A 46 -5.23 3.23 10.63
N TYR A 47 -5.24 2.86 9.34
CA TYR A 47 -5.27 3.80 8.23
C TYR A 47 -6.44 3.50 7.30
N LYS A 48 -7.13 4.56 6.85
CA LYS A 48 -8.30 4.50 5.96
C LYS A 48 -8.07 5.35 4.71
N SER A 49 -7.51 4.74 3.66
CA SER A 49 -7.25 5.42 2.38
C SER A 49 -6.53 6.76 2.53
N GLN A 50 -5.50 6.80 3.38
CA GLN A 50 -4.71 8.01 3.62
C GLN A 50 -3.63 8.15 2.56
N ASP A 51 -3.40 9.37 2.09
CA ASP A 51 -2.33 9.67 1.15
C ASP A 51 -0.97 9.64 1.89
N VAL A 52 -0.07 8.78 1.42
CA VAL A 52 1.29 8.60 1.93
C VAL A 52 2.29 8.62 0.78
N VAL A 53 3.53 8.96 1.06
CA VAL A 53 4.58 9.06 0.02
C VAL A 53 5.21 7.70 -0.24
N GLN A 54 5.55 6.99 0.83
CA GLN A 54 6.24 5.71 0.76
C GLN A 54 5.85 4.84 1.95
N VAL A 55 5.78 3.52 1.70
CA VAL A 55 5.58 2.53 2.75
C VAL A 55 6.65 1.45 2.62
N ASN A 56 7.44 1.26 3.68
CA ASN A 56 8.43 0.20 3.77
C ASN A 56 7.79 -1.00 4.49
N LEU A 57 7.87 -2.17 3.86
CA LEU A 57 7.20 -3.40 4.27
C LEU A 57 8.24 -4.49 4.49
N ALA A 58 8.04 -5.31 5.51
CA ALA A 58 8.77 -6.55 5.73
C ALA A 58 8.05 -7.70 4.98
N ALA A 59 8.42 -7.97 3.73
CA ALA A 59 7.87 -9.10 2.98
C ALA A 59 8.68 -10.38 3.25
N GLU A 60 8.07 -11.53 2.99
CA GLU A 60 8.71 -12.85 3.10
C GLU A 60 9.94 -12.96 2.16
N THR A 61 9.85 -12.34 0.99
CA THR A 61 10.92 -12.31 -0.01
C THR A 61 12.05 -11.33 0.33
N GLY A 62 11.86 -10.49 1.33
CA GLY A 62 12.79 -9.42 1.74
C GLY A 62 12.07 -8.12 2.07
N ASP A 63 12.83 -7.13 2.52
CA ASP A 63 12.26 -5.83 2.84
C ASP A 63 12.05 -5.02 1.54
N MET A 64 10.88 -4.42 1.38
CA MET A 64 10.50 -3.72 0.15
C MET A 64 9.89 -2.35 0.44
N GLY A 65 10.20 -1.37 -0.41
CA GLY A 65 9.59 -0.03 -0.37
C GLY A 65 8.58 0.14 -1.48
N VAL A 66 7.32 0.43 -1.14
CA VAL A 66 6.25 0.72 -2.10
C VAL A 66 6.10 2.23 -2.24
N LEU A 67 6.29 2.72 -3.47
CA LEU A 67 6.08 4.12 -3.87
C LEU A 67 4.95 4.22 -4.91
N ALA A 68 4.55 5.45 -5.25
CA ALA A 68 3.53 5.69 -6.26
C ALA A 68 3.87 5.01 -7.59
N GLY A 69 2.88 4.35 -8.20
CA GLY A 69 3.08 3.62 -9.46
C GLY A 69 3.81 2.28 -9.35
N HIS A 70 3.96 1.72 -8.14
CA HIS A 70 4.50 0.36 -7.96
C HIS A 70 3.69 -0.69 -8.75
N VAL A 71 4.37 -1.74 -9.19
CA VAL A 71 3.75 -2.85 -9.92
C VAL A 71 2.70 -3.51 -9.01
N PRO A 72 1.49 -3.83 -9.52
CA PRO A 72 0.51 -4.56 -8.74
C PRO A 72 1.04 -5.92 -8.30
N SER A 73 1.02 -6.17 -6.99
CA SER A 73 1.57 -7.38 -6.36
C SER A 73 0.77 -7.76 -5.13
N ILE A 74 0.84 -9.04 -4.76
CA ILE A 74 0.33 -9.56 -3.49
C ILE A 74 1.51 -10.22 -2.82
N GLU A 75 1.91 -9.68 -1.68
CA GLU A 75 3.07 -10.15 -0.93
C GLU A 75 2.64 -10.60 0.46
N GLN A 76 3.18 -11.73 0.90
CA GLN A 76 3.06 -12.18 2.28
C GLN A 76 4.06 -11.39 3.15
N LEU A 77 3.59 -10.94 4.30
CA LEU A 77 4.39 -10.21 5.26
C LEU A 77 4.93 -11.15 6.33
N LYS A 78 6.24 -11.05 6.57
CA LYS A 78 6.90 -11.66 7.74
C LYS A 78 6.66 -10.77 8.98
N PRO A 79 6.79 -11.31 10.20
CA PRO A 79 6.78 -10.50 11.40
C PRO A 79 7.88 -9.44 11.34
N GLY A 80 7.54 -8.17 11.50
CA GLY A 80 8.53 -7.11 11.28
C GLY A 80 7.99 -5.70 11.34
N LEU A 81 8.89 -4.76 11.09
CA LEU A 81 8.58 -3.34 11.11
C LEU A 81 8.01 -2.88 9.77
N VAL A 82 6.91 -2.15 9.84
CA VAL A 82 6.36 -1.38 8.74
C VAL A 82 6.51 0.10 9.04
N GLU A 83 7.19 0.80 8.15
CA GLU A 83 7.39 2.24 8.25
C GLU A 83 6.56 2.95 7.18
N ILE A 84 5.77 3.92 7.63
CA ILE A 84 4.89 4.73 6.80
C ILE A 84 5.43 6.15 6.80
N ILE A 85 5.79 6.66 5.63
CA ILE A 85 6.30 8.01 5.42
C ILE A 85 5.16 8.89 4.91
N GLU A 86 4.71 9.82 5.76
CA GLU A 86 3.65 10.78 5.45
C GLU A 86 4.21 12.04 4.76
N GLU A 87 3.35 12.83 4.10
CA GLU A 87 3.74 13.99 3.28
C GLU A 87 4.52 15.08 4.03
N GLN A 88 4.32 15.19 5.34
CA GLN A 88 4.93 16.24 6.18
C GLN A 88 6.30 15.82 6.75
N GLY A 89 6.88 14.71 6.26
CA GLY A 89 8.15 14.18 6.76
C GLY A 89 8.02 13.44 8.10
N GLY A 90 6.80 13.21 8.58
CA GLY A 90 6.53 12.33 9.71
C GLY A 90 6.64 10.87 9.27
N SER A 91 7.51 10.09 9.92
CA SER A 91 7.50 8.64 9.83
C SER A 91 6.75 8.05 11.02
N LYS A 92 5.89 7.08 10.75
CA LYS A 92 5.26 6.25 11.79
C LYS A 92 5.66 4.81 11.59
N GLN A 93 6.01 4.17 12.69
CA GLN A 93 6.59 2.84 12.71
C GLN A 93 5.65 1.91 13.48
N PHE A 94 5.21 0.86 12.81
CA PHE A 94 4.33 -0.16 13.36
C PHE A 94 5.01 -1.52 13.27
N PHE A 95 5.02 -2.26 14.36
CA PHE A 95 5.40 -3.67 14.32
C PHE A 95 4.18 -4.49 13.99
N LEU A 96 4.24 -5.30 12.94
CA LEU A 96 3.17 -6.21 12.53
C LEU A 96 3.57 -7.64 12.82
N SER A 97 2.63 -8.45 13.31
CA SER A 97 2.85 -9.88 13.55
C SER A 97 2.96 -10.71 12.26
N GLY A 98 2.59 -10.12 11.11
CA GLY A 98 2.50 -10.78 9.80
C GLY A 98 1.18 -10.45 9.11
N GLY A 99 0.99 -10.96 7.89
CA GLY A 99 -0.21 -10.73 7.11
C GLY A 99 0.02 -10.66 5.60
N PHE A 100 -0.75 -9.83 4.90
CA PHE A 100 -0.64 -9.64 3.46
C PHE A 100 -0.67 -8.16 3.10
N ALA A 101 0.21 -7.78 2.17
CA ALA A 101 0.18 -6.49 1.51
C ALA A 101 -0.27 -6.68 0.05
N THR A 102 -1.31 -5.95 -0.35
CA THR A 102 -1.81 -5.95 -1.72
C THR A 102 -1.62 -4.57 -2.34
N VAL A 103 -0.83 -4.51 -3.41
CA VAL A 103 -0.65 -3.34 -4.25
C VAL A 103 -1.61 -3.47 -5.43
N GLN A 104 -2.58 -2.57 -5.51
CA GLN A 104 -3.58 -2.54 -6.57
C GLN A 104 -3.23 -1.47 -7.62
N PRO A 105 -3.67 -1.63 -8.90
CA PRO A 105 -3.55 -0.56 -9.88
C PRO A 105 -4.14 0.76 -9.39
N GLY A 106 -3.49 1.89 -9.73
CA GLY A 106 -3.90 3.22 -9.29
C GLY A 106 -3.30 3.66 -7.95
N SER A 107 -2.15 3.11 -7.56
CA SER A 107 -1.42 3.47 -6.32
C SER A 107 -2.26 3.28 -5.06
N VAL A 108 -3.00 2.16 -4.97
CA VAL A 108 -3.72 1.78 -3.76
C VAL A 108 -2.98 0.63 -3.09
N LEU A 109 -2.57 0.83 -1.84
CA LEU A 109 -1.90 -0.18 -1.03
C LEU A 109 -2.81 -0.56 0.14
N SER A 110 -3.13 -1.85 0.25
CA SER A 110 -3.88 -2.39 1.38
C SER A 110 -3.02 -3.37 2.15
N ILE A 111 -2.76 -3.07 3.41
CA ILE A 111 -2.04 -3.93 4.34
C ILE A 111 -3.06 -4.51 5.31
N ASN A 112 -3.16 -5.84 5.33
CA ASN A 112 -3.99 -6.59 6.26
C ASN A 112 -3.06 -7.40 7.16
N ALA A 113 -3.04 -7.07 8.45
CA ALA A 113 -2.27 -7.79 9.45
C ALA A 113 -3.19 -8.36 10.52
N VAL A 114 -2.73 -9.40 11.22
CA VAL A 114 -3.50 -10.00 12.33
C VAL A 114 -3.44 -9.09 13.55
N GLU A 115 -2.22 -8.77 13.99
CA GLU A 115 -1.94 -7.85 15.09
C GLU A 115 -0.88 -6.83 14.65
N GLY A 116 -0.99 -5.60 15.17
CA GLY A 116 -0.05 -4.54 14.86
C GLY A 116 -0.11 -3.38 15.84
N TYR A 117 1.04 -3.00 16.39
CA TYR A 117 1.15 -1.95 17.42
C TYR A 117 2.33 -1.02 17.10
N PRO A 118 2.29 0.25 17.53
CA PRO A 118 3.43 1.14 17.41
C PRO A 118 4.59 0.66 18.30
N LEU A 119 5.83 0.98 17.91
CA LEU A 119 7.02 0.50 18.64
C LEU A 119 7.09 0.96 20.10
N GLU A 120 6.50 2.12 20.40
CA GLU A 120 6.47 2.72 21.75
C GLU A 120 5.66 1.91 22.78
N ASP A 121 4.74 1.05 22.33
CA ASP A 121 3.93 0.23 23.22
C ASP A 121 4.65 -1.05 23.69
N PHE A 122 5.83 -1.35 23.14
CA PHE A 122 6.57 -2.56 23.47
C PHE A 122 7.64 -2.34 24.54
N SER A 123 7.70 -3.27 25.51
CA SER A 123 8.76 -3.30 26.53
C SER A 123 9.89 -4.26 26.14
N ALA A 124 11.10 -3.73 25.96
CA ALA A 124 12.28 -4.52 25.64
C ALA A 124 12.63 -5.57 26.72
N GLU A 125 12.27 -5.33 27.98
CA GLU A 125 12.48 -6.29 29.06
C GLU A 125 11.53 -7.49 28.96
N ALA A 126 10.25 -7.23 28.65
CA ALA A 126 9.25 -8.27 28.45
C ALA A 126 9.62 -9.18 27.28
N VAL A 127 10.05 -8.58 26.16
CA VAL A 127 10.49 -9.34 24.97
C VAL A 127 11.67 -10.26 25.29
N ARG A 128 12.68 -9.79 26.04
CA ARG A 128 13.82 -10.65 26.43
C ARG A 128 13.41 -11.81 27.32
N ASN A 129 12.48 -11.58 28.26
CA ASN A 129 11.98 -12.63 29.13
C ASN A 129 11.20 -13.69 28.33
N GLN A 130 10.36 -13.26 27.39
CA GLN A 130 9.62 -14.15 26.49
C GLN A 130 10.54 -14.96 25.58
N ILE A 131 11.61 -14.36 25.04
CA ILE A 131 12.62 -15.08 24.24
C ILE A 131 13.24 -16.22 25.05
N ALA A 132 13.61 -15.96 26.31
CA ALA A 132 14.22 -16.98 27.16
C ALA A 132 13.26 -18.14 27.47
N GLU A 133 11.96 -17.85 27.63
CA GLU A 133 10.93 -18.86 27.84
C GLU A 133 10.68 -19.69 26.57
N ALA A 134 10.46 -19.03 25.43
CA ALA A 134 10.24 -19.69 24.15
C ALA A 134 11.46 -20.55 23.74
N GLN A 135 12.69 -20.10 24.03
CA GLN A 135 13.91 -20.85 23.76
C GLN A 135 14.03 -22.12 24.60
N LYS A 136 13.56 -22.08 25.85
CA LYS A 136 13.51 -23.27 26.71
C LYS A 136 12.51 -24.30 26.19
N ILE A 137 11.37 -23.86 25.66
CA ILE A 137 10.35 -24.75 25.09
C ILE A 137 10.84 -25.34 23.76
N ALA A 138 11.42 -24.52 22.88
CA ALA A 138 11.94 -24.95 21.58
C ALA A 138 13.09 -25.97 21.68
N SER A 139 13.88 -25.91 22.76
CA SER A 139 14.96 -26.86 23.06
C SER A 139 14.51 -28.06 23.91
N GLY A 140 13.25 -28.08 24.34
CA GLY A 140 12.66 -29.13 25.15
C GLY A 140 12.31 -30.40 24.36
N SER A 141 11.71 -31.36 25.07
CA SER A 141 11.30 -32.67 24.52
C SER A 141 9.78 -32.78 24.36
N GLY A 142 9.13 -31.67 23.97
CA GLY A 142 7.68 -31.59 23.78
C GLY A 142 7.19 -32.31 22.53
N SER A 143 5.90 -32.17 22.21
CA SER A 143 5.37 -32.66 20.93
C SER A 143 5.97 -31.86 19.77
N GLU A 144 6.01 -32.44 18.57
CA GLU A 144 6.52 -31.73 17.38
C GLU A 144 5.74 -30.44 17.10
N ALA A 145 4.45 -30.40 17.44
CA ALA A 145 3.61 -29.21 17.33
C ALA A 145 4.04 -28.10 18.29
N ASP A 146 4.29 -28.43 19.56
CA ASP A 146 4.72 -27.45 20.57
C ASP A 146 6.11 -26.88 20.22
N ILE A 147 6.99 -27.72 19.69
CA ILE A 147 8.33 -27.29 19.22
C ILE A 147 8.22 -26.37 18.00
N ALA A 148 7.27 -26.65 17.08
CA ALA A 148 7.04 -25.79 15.93
C ALA A 148 6.44 -24.43 16.33
N GLU A 149 5.48 -24.41 17.24
CA GLU A 149 4.89 -23.18 17.76
C GLU A 149 5.93 -22.32 18.49
N ALA A 150 6.75 -22.92 19.36
CA ALA A 150 7.82 -22.21 20.05
C ALA A 150 8.87 -21.64 19.08
N LYS A 151 9.14 -22.30 17.94
CA LYS A 151 10.03 -21.75 16.91
C LYS A 151 9.44 -20.53 16.21
N ILE A 152 8.15 -20.57 15.89
CA ILE A 152 7.44 -19.43 15.29
C ILE A 152 7.42 -18.26 16.28
N GLU A 153 7.14 -18.53 17.56
CA GLU A 153 7.17 -17.52 18.62
C GLU A 153 8.56 -16.88 18.74
N LEU A 154 9.64 -17.68 18.73
CA LEU A 154 11.01 -17.18 18.73
C LEU A 154 11.30 -16.27 17.53
N GLU A 155 10.89 -16.67 16.33
CA GLU A 155 11.10 -15.87 15.12
C GLU A 155 10.45 -14.48 15.22
N VAL A 156 9.21 -14.43 15.72
CA VAL A 156 8.48 -13.16 15.94
C VAL A 156 9.20 -12.31 17.00
N LEU A 157 9.59 -12.90 18.12
CA LEU A 157 10.22 -12.19 19.23
C LEU A 157 11.64 -11.70 18.89
N GLU A 158 12.42 -12.48 18.14
CA GLU A 158 13.73 -12.06 17.63
C GLU A 158 13.59 -10.88 16.66
N SER A 159 12.60 -10.91 15.77
CA SER A 159 12.28 -9.81 14.86
C SER A 159 11.86 -8.55 15.61
N LEU A 160 11.07 -8.70 16.68
CA LEU A 160 10.68 -7.60 17.56
C LEU A 160 11.88 -7.04 18.33
N GLN A 161 12.76 -7.90 18.85
CA GLN A 161 13.98 -7.46 19.52
C GLN A 161 14.90 -6.69 18.58
N ALA A 162 15.00 -7.11 17.32
CA ALA A 162 15.79 -6.40 16.31
C ALA A 162 15.22 -5.00 16.02
N ALA A 163 13.90 -4.84 16.05
CA ALA A 163 13.23 -3.55 15.81
C ALA A 163 13.29 -2.58 17.02
N LEU A 164 13.52 -3.08 18.24
CA LEU A 164 13.59 -2.28 19.47
C LEU A 164 15.00 -1.81 19.86
N LYS A 165 16.04 -2.18 19.09
CA LYS A 165 17.42 -1.76 19.32
C LYS A 165 17.71 -0.37 18.75
#